data_AF-A0A1D2MH75-F1
#
_entry.id   AF-A0A1D2MH75-F1
#
_cell.length_a   1.000
_cell.length_b   1.000
_cell.length_c   1.000
_cell.angle_alpha   90.00
_cell.angle_beta   90.00
_cell.angle_gamma   90.00
#
_symmetry.space_group_name_H-M   'P 1'
#
loop_
_entity.id
_entity.type
_entity.pdbx_description
1 polymer ?
#
loop_
_entity_poly.entity_id
_entity_poly.type
_entity_poly.pdbx_seq_one_letter_code
_entity_poly.pdbx_strand_id
1 'polypeptide(L)'
;MSNYAAGNRFSDALAHFRHSMGLTGTTVNWSQWGEVGICADIDIPGLKVFSNLQALNGLGYALKTNQVQVTVANFDSFPRFSNLFPLTRNYVPENEWNAGNDA
;
A
#
# COMPACT_ATOMS: atom_id res chain seq x y z
N MET A 1 -14.60 -0.59 11.80
CA MET A 1 -13.51 0.02 11.01
C MET A 1 -13.38 1.55 11.12
N SER A 2 -14.38 2.31 11.60
CA SER A 2 -14.32 3.78 11.63
C SER A 2 -13.11 4.36 12.38
N ASN A 3 -12.82 3.88 13.60
CA ASN A 3 -11.67 4.37 14.38
C ASN A 3 -10.31 4.05 13.70
N TYR A 4 -10.19 2.85 13.12
CA TYR A 4 -9.00 2.43 12.38
C TYR A 4 -8.78 3.29 11.13
N ALA A 5 -9.86 3.54 10.37
CA ALA A 5 -9.82 4.41 9.20
C ALA A 5 -9.48 5.86 9.57
N ALA A 6 -10.02 6.39 10.67
CA ALA A 6 -9.70 7.73 11.16
C ALA A 6 -8.21 7.86 11.57
N GLY A 7 -7.66 6.86 12.27
CA GLY A 7 -6.25 6.83 12.64
C GLY A 7 -5.32 6.80 11.42
N ASN A 8 -5.60 5.93 10.45
CA ASN A 8 -4.81 5.90 9.20
C ASN A 8 -4.95 7.20 8.41
N ARG A 9 -6.15 7.78 8.37
CA ARG A 9 -6.36 9.06 7.68
C ARG A 9 -5.60 10.21 8.33
N PHE A 10 -5.46 10.21 9.65
CA PHE A 10 -4.60 11.17 10.34
C PHE A 10 -3.15 11.04 9.91
N SER A 11 -2.61 9.82 9.82
CA SER A 11 -1.24 9.59 9.33
C SER A 11 -1.04 10.12 7.92
N ASP A 12 -1.96 9.83 6.99
CA ASP A 12 -1.93 10.39 5.63
C ASP A 12 -1.86 11.92 5.67
N ALA A 13 -2.77 12.55 6.42
CA ALA A 13 -2.85 14.00 6.53
C ALA A 13 -1.58 14.61 7.13
N LEU A 14 -0.96 13.94 8.09
CA LEU A 14 0.30 14.36 8.70
C LEU A 14 1.46 14.34 7.69
N ALA A 15 1.55 13.32 6.82
CA ALA A 15 2.58 13.29 5.78
C ALA A 15 2.42 14.45 4.79
N HIS A 16 1.19 14.72 4.34
CA HIS A 16 0.89 15.87 3.48
C HIS A 16 1.20 17.20 4.16
N PHE A 17 0.86 17.34 5.44
CA PHE A 17 1.19 18.52 6.23
C PHE A 17 2.70 18.75 6.32
N ARG A 18 3.49 17.70 6.59
CA ARG A 18 4.96 17.77 6.60
C ARG A 18 5.51 18.25 5.25
N HIS A 19 5.02 17.70 4.15
CA HIS A 19 5.42 18.12 2.81
C HIS A 19 5.06 19.59 2.52
N SER A 20 3.92 20.08 3.01
CA SER A 20 3.55 21.50 2.89
C SER A 20 4.52 22.45 3.62
N MET A 21 5.24 21.93 4.63
CA MET A 21 6.30 22.65 5.36
C MET A 21 7.71 22.37 4.79
N GLY A 22 7.83 21.69 3.64
CA GLY A 22 9.11 21.31 3.06
C GLY A 22 9.83 20.18 3.79
N LEU A 23 9.15 19.48 4.71
CA LEU A 23 9.68 18.34 5.44
C LEU A 23 9.30 17.03 4.76
N THR A 24 10.20 16.05 4.80
CA THR A 24 9.96 14.72 4.24
C THR A 24 8.95 13.93 5.09
N GLY A 25 8.05 13.19 4.46
CA GLY A 25 7.17 12.26 5.15
C GLY A 25 6.42 11.37 4.17
N THR A 26 6.50 10.06 4.39
CA THR A 26 5.79 9.08 3.56
C THR A 26 4.88 8.25 4.43
N THR A 27 3.65 8.07 3.96
CA THR A 27 2.67 7.13 4.53
C THR A 27 2.50 5.96 3.58
N VAL A 28 2.43 4.76 4.14
CA VAL A 28 2.19 3.53 3.37
C VAL A 28 0.94 2.84 3.88
N ASN A 29 -0.07 2.77 3.02
CA ASN A 29 -1.32 2.09 3.26
C ASN A 29 -1.21 0.66 2.73
N TRP A 30 -1.13 -0.30 3.65
CA TRP A 30 -0.89 -1.71 3.34
C TRP A 30 -2.19 -2.48 3.14
N SER A 31 -2.23 -3.39 2.16
CA SER A 31 -3.17 -4.52 2.18
C SER A 31 -2.67 -5.63 3.12
N GLN A 32 -3.16 -6.86 2.96
CA GLN A 32 -2.91 -7.96 3.89
C GLN A 32 -1.46 -8.47 3.84
N TRP A 33 -0.81 -8.50 5.00
CA TRP A 33 0.42 -9.24 5.24
C TRP A 33 0.03 -10.64 5.73
N GLY A 34 0.45 -11.69 5.01
CA GLY A 34 -0.03 -13.06 5.24
C GLY A 34 0.74 -13.85 6.30
N GLU A 35 2.01 -13.51 6.53
CA GLU A 35 2.89 -14.32 7.39
C GLU A 35 2.85 -13.89 8.85
N VAL A 36 2.52 -12.63 9.14
CA VAL A 36 2.54 -12.04 10.49
C VAL A 36 1.53 -10.88 10.62
N GLY A 37 1.15 -10.55 11.86
CA GLY A 37 0.38 -9.34 12.17
C GLY A 37 -1.14 -9.51 12.15
N ILE A 38 -1.86 -8.38 12.05
CA ILE A 38 -3.31 -8.29 12.28
C ILE A 38 -4.13 -9.13 11.28
N CYS A 39 -3.59 -9.38 10.08
CA CYS A 39 -4.31 -10.07 9.01
C CYS A 39 -3.86 -11.51 8.75
N ALA A 40 -2.99 -12.09 9.60
CA ALA A 40 -2.46 -13.45 9.37
C ALA A 40 -3.59 -14.51 9.25
N ASP A 41 -4.68 -14.33 9.99
CA ASP A 41 -5.84 -15.24 9.99
C ASP A 41 -7.10 -14.62 9.36
N ILE A 42 -6.95 -13.54 8.57
CA ILE A 42 -8.08 -12.83 7.97
C ILE A 42 -7.99 -12.93 6.45
N ASP A 43 -9.01 -13.51 5.83
CA ASP A 43 -9.19 -13.51 4.38
C ASP A 43 -10.15 -12.37 3.97
N ILE A 44 -9.69 -11.47 3.11
CA ILE A 44 -10.51 -10.39 2.55
C ILE A 44 -10.70 -10.70 1.07
N PRO A 45 -11.94 -11.05 0.64
CA PRO A 45 -12.20 -11.44 -0.74
C PRO A 45 -11.70 -10.39 -1.75
N GLY A 46 -10.88 -10.84 -2.71
CA GLY A 46 -10.33 -10.03 -3.78
C GLY A 46 -8.97 -9.39 -3.47
N LEU A 47 -8.46 -9.53 -2.25
CA LEU A 47 -7.09 -9.21 -1.88
C LEU A 47 -6.27 -10.49 -1.75
N LYS A 48 -5.05 -10.47 -2.29
CA LYS A 48 -4.05 -11.49 -2.02
C LYS A 48 -3.19 -11.06 -0.85
N VAL A 49 -2.78 -12.04 -0.05
CA VAL A 49 -1.81 -11.83 1.01
C VAL A 49 -0.41 -11.64 0.43
N PHE A 50 0.36 -10.74 1.04
CA PHE A 50 1.79 -10.60 0.77
C PHE A 50 2.61 -11.62 1.54
N SER A 51 3.67 -12.14 0.92
CA SER A 51 4.84 -12.62 1.64
C SER A 51 5.63 -11.45 2.25
N ASN A 52 6.46 -11.72 3.24
CA ASN A 52 7.29 -10.68 3.85
C ASN A 52 8.23 -10.00 2.82
N LEU A 53 8.77 -10.78 1.88
CA LEU A 53 9.64 -10.25 0.82
C LEU A 53 8.88 -9.30 -0.12
N GLN A 54 7.66 -9.67 -0.52
CA GLN A 54 6.81 -8.81 -1.35
C GLN A 54 6.51 -7.49 -0.60
N ALA A 55 6.14 -7.57 0.67
CA ALA A 55 5.86 -6.35 1.43
C ALA A 55 7.09 -5.43 1.56
N LEU A 56 8.29 -5.99 1.76
CA LEU A 56 9.54 -5.25 1.79
C LEU A 56 9.91 -4.62 0.43
N ASN A 57 9.64 -5.30 -0.68
CA ASN A 57 9.83 -4.72 -2.02
C ASN A 57 8.90 -3.53 -2.25
N GLY A 58 7.63 -3.63 -1.83
CA GLY A 58 6.68 -2.53 -1.86
C GLY A 58 7.14 -1.32 -1.02
N LEU A 59 7.73 -1.57 0.16
CA LEU A 59 8.36 -0.53 0.97
C LEU A 59 9.54 0.13 0.24
N GLY A 60 10.43 -0.68 -0.34
CA GLY A 60 11.57 -0.20 -1.11
C GLY A 60 11.15 0.69 -2.27
N TYR A 61 10.06 0.34 -2.96
CA TYR A 61 9.46 1.17 -4.00
C TYR A 61 8.90 2.50 -3.45
N ALA A 62 8.14 2.45 -2.35
CA ALA A 62 7.59 3.66 -1.73
C ALA A 62 8.68 4.66 -1.32
N LEU A 63 9.81 4.18 -0.78
CA LEU A 63 10.94 5.01 -0.40
C LEU A 63 11.70 5.61 -1.61
N LYS A 64 11.79 4.87 -2.72
CA LYS A 64 12.48 5.34 -3.95
C LYS A 64 11.69 6.40 -4.71
N THR A 65 10.36 6.35 -4.65
CA THR A 65 9.49 7.22 -5.46
C THR A 65 9.23 8.61 -4.85
N ASN A 66 9.71 8.86 -3.62
CA ASN A 66 9.51 10.11 -2.87
C ASN A 66 8.03 10.56 -2.83
N GLN A 67 7.11 9.61 -2.87
CA GLN A 67 5.68 9.85 -2.79
C GLN A 67 5.29 10.12 -1.34
N VAL A 68 4.40 11.10 -1.13
CA VAL A 68 3.91 11.47 0.20
C VAL A 68 3.01 10.38 0.80
N GLN A 69 2.29 9.68 -0.08
CA GLN A 69 1.32 8.66 0.29
C GLN A 69 1.31 7.58 -0.79
N VAL A 70 1.51 6.33 -0.38
CA VAL A 70 1.53 5.16 -1.26
C VAL A 70 0.60 4.10 -0.71
N THR A 71 -0.13 3.41 -1.59
CA THR A 71 -0.89 2.21 -1.23
C THR A 71 -0.21 1.00 -1.85
N VAL A 72 0.13 0.02 -1.04
CA VAL A 72 0.72 -1.25 -1.49
C VAL A 72 -0.34 -2.32 -1.31
N ALA A 73 -0.91 -2.77 -2.43
CA ALA A 73 -2.01 -3.75 -2.44
C ALA A 73 -1.82 -4.84 -3.50
N ASN A 74 -2.12 -6.09 -3.12
CA ASN A 74 -2.17 -7.22 -4.04
C ASN A 74 -3.63 -7.63 -4.27
N PHE A 75 -4.05 -7.71 -5.53
CA PHE A 75 -5.42 -8.02 -5.93
C PHE A 75 -5.46 -9.30 -6.75
N ASP A 76 -6.51 -10.10 -6.55
CA ASP A 76 -6.78 -11.26 -7.43
C ASP A 76 -7.10 -10.83 -8.87
N SER A 77 -7.79 -9.69 -9.02
CA SER A 77 -8.15 -9.14 -10.32
C SER A 77 -8.24 -7.61 -10.27
N PHE A 78 -7.14 -6.96 -10.63
CA PHE A 78 -7.07 -5.49 -10.68
C PHE A 78 -8.09 -4.84 -11.64
N PRO A 79 -8.39 -5.37 -12.84
CA PRO A 79 -9.40 -4.79 -13.74
C PRO A 79 -10.80 -4.73 -13.14
N ARG A 80 -11.14 -5.66 -12.23
CA ARG A 80 -12.43 -5.67 -11.55
C ARG A 80 -12.49 -4.61 -10.44
N PHE A 81 -11.36 -4.39 -9.77
CA PHE A 81 -11.25 -3.45 -8.65
C PHE A 81 -11.17 -1.99 -9.11
N SER A 82 -10.42 -1.69 -10.19
CA SER A 82 -10.26 -0.33 -10.70
C SER A 82 -11.55 0.30 -11.23
N ASN A 83 -12.47 -0.52 -11.74
CA ASN A 83 -13.81 -0.09 -12.15
C ASN A 83 -14.72 0.28 -10.96
N LEU A 84 -14.46 -0.29 -9.78
CA LEU A 84 -15.25 -0.04 -8.57
C LEU A 84 -14.73 1.17 -7.79
N PHE A 85 -13.44 1.49 -7.90
CA PHE A 85 -12.81 2.55 -7.13
C PHE A 85 -11.92 3.44 -8.03
N PRO A 86 -12.44 4.59 -8.50
CA PRO A 86 -11.69 5.55 -9.32
C PRO A 86 -10.40 6.06 -8.67
N LEU A 87 -10.29 5.90 -7.34
CA LEU A 87 -9.12 6.26 -6.53
C LEU A 87 -7.88 5.41 -6.82
N THR A 88 -7.99 4.32 -7.58
CA THR A 88 -6.86 3.43 -7.90
C THR A 88 -6.11 3.83 -9.17
N ARG A 89 -6.31 5.05 -9.68
CA ARG A 89 -5.74 5.51 -10.96
C ARG A 89 -4.20 5.50 -11.00
N ASN A 90 -3.55 5.58 -9.85
CA ASN A 90 -2.09 5.54 -9.70
C ASN A 90 -1.60 4.18 -9.17
N TYR A 91 -2.40 3.11 -9.36
CA TYR A 91 -1.98 1.77 -8.98
C TYR A 91 -0.79 1.33 -9.83
N VAL A 92 0.26 0.90 -9.15
CA VAL A 92 1.44 0.29 -9.75
C VAL A 92 1.29 -1.22 -9.60
N PRO A 93 1.19 -1.98 -10.70
CA PRO A 93 0.97 -3.42 -10.63
C PRO A 93 2.15 -4.14 -10.00
N GLU A 94 1.87 -5.31 -9.41
CA GLU A 94 2.85 -6.10 -8.64
C GLU A 94 4.16 -6.31 -9.38
N ASN A 95 4.09 -6.64 -10.66
CA ASN A 95 5.24 -6.84 -11.53
C ASN A 95 6.19 -5.64 -11.58
N GLU A 96 5.72 -4.40 -11.44
CA GLU A 96 6.56 -3.20 -11.52
C GLU A 96 7.37 -2.92 -10.25
N TRP A 97 6.89 -3.35 -9.07
CA TRP A 97 7.63 -3.21 -7.81
C TRP A 97 8.29 -4.51 -7.33
N ASN A 98 7.91 -5.67 -7.87
CA ASN A 98 8.57 -6.96 -7.61
C ASN A 98 9.66 -7.36 -8.63
N ALA A 99 9.82 -6.64 -9.74
CA ALA A 99 10.81 -6.95 -10.80
C ALA A 99 12.31 -6.91 -10.36
N GLY A 100 12.61 -6.70 -9.08
CA GLY A 100 13.97 -6.60 -8.56
C GLY A 100 14.67 -7.91 -8.24
N ASN A 101 14.01 -9.08 -8.38
CA ASN A 101 14.51 -10.36 -7.83
C ASN A 101 14.61 -11.54 -8.82
N ASP A 102 14.51 -11.30 -10.14
CA ASP A 102 14.74 -12.34 -11.17
C ASP A 102 16.18 -12.34 -11.72
N ALA A 103 17.18 -11.92 -10.93
CA ALA A 103 18.61 -11.95 -11.30
C ALA A 103 19.49 -12.47 -10.15
#